data_AF-A0A849WSB1-F1
#
_entry.id   AF-A0A849WSB1-F1
#
_cell.length_a   1.000
_cell.length_b   1.000
_cell.length_c   1.000
_cell.angle_alpha   90.00
_cell.angle_beta   90.00
_cell.angle_gamma   90.00
#
_symmetry.space_group_name_H-M   'P 1'
#
loop_
_entity.id
_entity.type
_entity.pdbx_description
1 polymer ?
#
loop_
_entity_poly.entity_id
_entity_poly.type
_entity_poly.pdbx_seq_one_letter_code
_entity_poly.pdbx_strand_id
1 'polypeptide(L)'
;MNKSLFIKLLTLSFLMSQIVAANEVFKFHYTFNGENLVVKQEAKDTFQAMSVAAKTCFQHFKGKQKLSSDKGLDLIDTCANPRKI
;
A
#
# COMPACT_ATOMS: atom_id res chain seq x y z
N MET A 1 5.44 49.89 -19.55
CA MET A 1 5.57 48.58 -18.89
C MET A 1 4.41 47.69 -19.33
N ASN A 2 4.68 46.63 -20.09
CA ASN A 2 3.66 45.92 -20.87
C ASN A 2 2.98 44.85 -20.00
N LYS A 3 1.73 45.11 -19.55
CA LYS A 3 0.96 44.25 -18.62
C LYS A 3 0.84 42.79 -19.09
N SER A 4 0.91 42.57 -20.40
CA SER A 4 0.88 41.25 -21.05
C SER A 4 2.10 40.37 -20.72
N LEU A 5 3.28 40.97 -20.48
CA LEU A 5 4.50 40.23 -20.16
C LEU A 5 4.47 39.67 -18.72
N PHE A 6 3.89 40.44 -17.79
CA PHE A 6 3.72 40.04 -16.39
C PHE A 6 2.72 38.88 -16.25
N ILE A 7 1.62 38.90 -17.00
CA ILE A 7 0.61 37.83 -16.98
C ILE A 7 1.20 36.52 -17.51
N LYS A 8 1.98 36.56 -18.59
CA LYS A 8 2.65 35.37 -19.15
C LYS A 8 3.70 34.77 -18.20
N LEU A 9 4.41 35.61 -17.45
CA LEU A 9 5.38 35.17 -16.44
C LEU A 9 4.70 34.51 -15.22
N LEU A 10 3.53 35.01 -14.83
CA LEU A 10 2.74 34.46 -13.72
C LEU A 10 2.09 33.11 -14.05
N THR A 11 1.70 32.88 -15.31
CA THR A 11 1.12 31.59 -15.73
C THR A 11 2.16 30.47 -15.88
N LEU A 12 3.43 30.81 -16.16
CA LEU A 12 4.49 29.82 -16.33
C LEU A 12 4.95 29.20 -15.00
N SER A 13 4.76 29.90 -13.88
CA SER A 13 5.16 29.45 -12.53
C SER A 13 4.11 28.54 -11.86
N PHE A 14 2.86 28.54 -12.32
CA PHE A 14 1.80 27.70 -11.75
C PHE A 14 1.83 26.24 -12.23
N LEU A 15 2.48 25.96 -13.37
CA LEU A 15 2.57 24.62 -13.97
C LEU A 15 3.51 23.65 -13.23
N MET A 16 4.40 24.15 -12.35
CA MET A 16 5.37 23.32 -11.62
C MET A 16 4.87 22.83 -10.25
N SER A 17 3.66 23.21 -9.81
CA SER A 17 3.14 22.82 -8.49
C SER A 17 2.44 21.45 -8.47
N GLN A 18 2.78 20.55 -9.40
CA GLN A 18 2.34 19.16 -9.34
C GLN A 18 3.10 18.49 -8.19
N ILE A 19 2.50 18.52 -7.00
CA ILE A 19 2.97 17.82 -5.81
C ILE A 19 3.04 16.34 -6.17
N VAL A 20 4.25 15.85 -6.46
CA VAL A 20 4.51 14.43 -6.61
C VAL A 20 4.32 13.85 -5.21
N ALA A 21 3.17 13.22 -4.97
CA ALA A 21 2.98 12.41 -3.77
C ALA A 21 4.10 11.37 -3.73
N ALA A 22 5.03 11.53 -2.80
CA ALA A 22 6.14 10.61 -2.62
C ALA A 22 5.57 9.24 -2.23
N ASN A 23 6.05 8.17 -2.86
CA ASN A 23 5.71 6.83 -2.40
C ASN A 23 6.37 6.60 -1.04
N GLU A 24 5.57 6.14 -0.08
CA GLU A 24 6.06 5.70 1.23
C GLU A 24 6.25 4.18 1.24
N VAL A 25 7.22 3.70 2.03
CA VAL A 25 7.44 2.26 2.23
C VAL A 25 6.65 1.82 3.46
N PHE A 26 5.58 1.06 3.25
CA PHE A 26 4.80 0.42 4.31
C PHE A 26 5.34 -0.98 4.61
N LYS A 27 5.27 -1.38 5.87
CA LYS A 27 5.70 -2.70 6.33
C LYS A 27 4.58 -3.38 7.10
N PHE A 28 4.12 -4.53 6.61
CA PHE A 28 3.04 -5.31 7.18
C PHE A 28 3.57 -6.63 7.72
N HIS A 29 3.11 -6.98 8.91
CA HIS A 29 3.53 -8.19 9.60
C HIS A 29 2.34 -9.12 9.79
N TYR A 30 2.50 -10.36 9.33
CA TYR A 30 1.50 -11.42 9.40
C TYR A 30 2.07 -12.63 10.13
N THR A 31 1.23 -13.28 10.91
CA THR A 31 1.55 -14.54 11.58
C THR A 31 0.38 -15.50 11.41
N PHE A 32 0.61 -16.66 10.80
CA PHE A 32 -0.41 -17.68 10.62
C PHE A 32 0.16 -19.07 10.88
N ASN A 33 -0.50 -19.84 11.75
CA ASN A 33 -0.07 -21.19 12.16
C ASN A 33 1.43 -21.29 12.55
N GLY A 34 1.95 -20.28 13.24
CA GLY A 34 3.35 -20.23 13.70
C GLY A 34 4.36 -19.79 12.65
N GLU A 35 3.95 -19.62 11.38
CA GLU A 35 4.79 -19.01 10.35
C GLU A 35 4.60 -17.48 10.34
N ASN A 36 5.72 -16.74 10.19
CA ASN A 36 5.73 -15.29 10.08
C ASN A 36 6.02 -14.85 8.65
N LEU A 37 5.35 -13.79 8.20
CA LEU A 37 5.56 -13.13 6.91
C LEU A 37 5.65 -11.62 7.13
N VAL A 38 6.64 -11.00 6.48
CA VAL A 38 6.79 -9.55 6.44
C VAL A 38 6.70 -9.09 5.00
N VAL A 39 5.73 -8.23 4.69
CA VAL A 39 5.55 -7.65 3.35
C VAL A 39 5.90 -6.17 3.41
N LYS A 40 6.85 -5.75 2.56
CA LYS A 40 7.16 -4.34 2.34
C LYS A 40 6.49 -3.91 1.04
N GLN A 41 5.79 -2.78 1.07
CA GLN A 41 5.08 -2.27 -0.08
C GLN A 41 5.28 -0.76 -0.21
N GLU A 42 5.80 -0.33 -1.35
CA GLU A 42 5.80 1.08 -1.74
C GLU A 42 4.42 1.44 -2.30
N ALA A 43 3.82 2.50 -1.78
CA ALA A 43 2.56 3.03 -2.30
C ALA A 43 2.38 4.51 -1.94
N LYS A 44 1.37 5.14 -2.56
CA LYS A 44 0.97 6.51 -2.27
C LYS A 44 0.19 6.66 -0.96
N ASP A 45 -0.43 5.57 -0.51
CA ASP A 45 -1.26 5.55 0.68
C ASP A 45 -1.30 4.15 1.30
N THR A 46 -1.67 4.10 2.58
CA THR A 46 -1.72 2.87 3.36
C THR A 46 -2.74 1.87 2.81
N PHE A 47 -3.84 2.34 2.22
CA PHE A 47 -4.90 1.46 1.72
C PHE A 47 -4.42 0.65 0.51
N GLN A 48 -3.79 1.31 -0.46
CA GLN A 48 -3.15 0.65 -1.60
C GLN A 48 -2.08 -0.33 -1.13
N ALA A 49 -1.22 0.09 -0.20
CA ALA A 49 -0.16 -0.76 0.32
C ALA A 49 -0.73 -2.02 1.02
N MET A 50 -1.76 -1.83 1.85
CA MET A 50 -2.42 -2.90 2.59
C MET A 50 -3.17 -3.86 1.67
N SER A 51 -3.83 -3.36 0.63
CA SER A 51 -4.54 -4.21 -0.34
C SER A 51 -3.59 -5.17 -1.05
N VAL A 52 -2.41 -4.71 -1.43
CA VAL A 52 -1.38 -5.56 -2.05
C VAL A 52 -0.81 -6.52 -1.02
N ALA A 53 -0.48 -6.04 0.18
CA ALA A 53 0.10 -6.87 1.23
C ALA A 53 -0.84 -8.00 1.69
N ALA A 54 -2.14 -7.72 1.83
CA ALA A 54 -3.17 -8.72 2.18
C ALA A 54 -3.27 -9.82 1.10
N LYS A 55 -3.22 -9.45 -0.18
CA LYS A 55 -3.22 -10.42 -1.30
C LYS A 55 -1.98 -11.30 -1.26
N THR A 56 -0.80 -10.70 -1.04
CA THR A 56 0.46 -11.44 -0.89
C THR A 56 0.42 -12.39 0.31
N CYS A 57 -0.11 -11.93 1.46
CA CYS A 57 -0.33 -12.77 2.64
C CYS A 57 -1.19 -14.00 2.33
N PHE A 58 -2.34 -13.79 1.69
CA PHE A 58 -3.26 -14.88 1.40
C PHE A 58 -2.65 -15.89 0.43
N GLN A 59 -1.98 -15.42 -0.63
CA GLN A 59 -1.30 -16.29 -1.59
C GLN A 59 -0.17 -17.09 -0.93
N HIS A 60 0.63 -16.46 -0.07
CA HIS A 60 1.75 -17.08 0.62
C HIS A 60 1.30 -18.23 1.53
N PHE A 61 0.25 -18.03 2.33
CA PHE A 61 -0.21 -19.05 3.28
C PHE A 61 -1.19 -20.07 2.65
N LYS A 62 -2.05 -19.66 1.71
CA LYS A 62 -2.97 -20.58 1.02
C LYS A 62 -2.22 -21.57 0.13
N GLY A 63 -1.16 -21.13 -0.55
CA GLY A 63 -0.42 -21.97 -1.51
C GLY A 63 0.24 -23.20 -0.89
N LYS A 64 0.32 -23.27 0.44
CA LYS A 64 1.04 -24.32 1.17
C LYS A 64 0.17 -25.46 1.68
N GLN A 65 -1.16 -25.31 1.70
CA GLN A 65 -2.05 -26.34 2.26
C GLN A 65 -3.50 -26.21 1.77
N LYS A 66 -4.22 -27.34 1.77
CA LYS A 66 -5.69 -27.33 1.66
C LYS A 66 -6.26 -26.89 3.02
N LEU A 67 -7.04 -25.82 3.02
CA LEU A 67 -7.64 -25.26 4.24
C LEU A 67 -9.05 -25.82 4.43
N SER A 68 -9.41 -26.14 5.68
CA SER A 68 -10.82 -26.26 6.07
C SER A 68 -11.48 -24.87 6.00
N SER A 69 -12.82 -24.82 6.03
CA SER A 69 -13.54 -23.54 6.03
C SER A 69 -13.10 -22.63 7.17
N ASP A 70 -13.03 -23.16 8.40
CA ASP A 70 -12.63 -22.39 9.59
C ASP A 70 -11.21 -21.83 9.44
N LYS A 71 -10.27 -22.66 9.01
CA LYS A 71 -8.88 -22.23 8.75
C LYS A 71 -8.78 -21.24 7.58
N GLY A 72 -9.70 -21.32 6.63
CA GLY A 72 -9.83 -20.34 5.55
C GLY A 72 -10.27 -18.98 6.08
N LEU A 73 -11.25 -18.95 6.99
CA LEU A 73 -11.72 -17.71 7.63
C LEU A 73 -10.64 -17.09 8.52
N ASP A 74 -9.94 -17.90 9.33
CA ASP A 74 -8.80 -17.45 10.14
C ASP A 74 -7.71 -16.80 9.28
N LEU A 75 -7.43 -17.39 8.11
CA LEU A 75 -6.43 -16.85 7.18
C LEU A 75 -6.90 -15.51 6.58
N ILE A 76 -8.17 -15.40 6.19
CA ILE A 76 -8.72 -14.14 5.67
C ILE A 76 -8.61 -13.04 6.72
N ASP A 77 -9.00 -13.32 7.96
CA ASP A 77 -8.92 -12.36 9.06
C ASP A 77 -7.47 -11.92 9.31
N THR A 78 -6.54 -12.89 9.38
CA THR A 78 -5.11 -12.61 9.54
C THR A 78 -4.57 -11.67 8.46
N CYS A 79 -4.93 -11.92 7.19
CA CYS A 79 -4.42 -11.11 6.07
C CYS A 79 -5.12 -9.76 5.93
N ALA A 80 -6.37 -9.64 6.36
CA ALA A 80 -7.11 -8.38 6.40
C ALA A 80 -6.65 -7.47 7.55
N ASN A 81 -6.16 -8.05 8.65
CA ASN A 81 -5.82 -7.35 9.88
C ASN A 81 -4.34 -7.56 10.28
N PRO A 82 -3.36 -6.98 9.56
CA PRO A 82 -1.94 -7.06 9.91
C PRO A 82 -1.67 -6.48 11.30
N ARG A 83 -0.79 -7.12 12.08
CA ARG A 83 -0.44 -6.63 13.41
C ARG A 83 0.46 -5.39 13.31
N LYS A 84 0.26 -4.44 14.22
CA LYS A 84 1.23 -3.35 14.47
C LYS A 84 2.43 -3.96 15.23
N ILE A 85 3.63 -3.86 14.68
CA ILE A 85 4.90 -4.18 15.36
C ILE A 85 5.64 -2.87 15.59
#